data_AF-A0A934HFJ9-F1
#
_entry.id   AF-A0A934HFJ9-F1
#
_cell.length_a   1.000
_cell.length_b   1.000
_cell.length_c   1.000
_cell.angle_alpha   90.00
_cell.angle_beta   90.00
_cell.angle_gamma   90.00
#
_symmetry.space_group_name_H-M   'P 1'
#
loop_
_entity.id
_entity.type
_entity.pdbx_description
1 polymer ?
#
loop_
_entity_poly.entity_id
_entity_poly.type
_entity_poly.pdbx_seq_one_letter_code
_entity_poly.pdbx_strand_id
1 'polypeptide(L)'
;QWQRIIETIWRHDAISGPFAERFIPGTAGEAVSIQVPAPTDALAQYGSICVGSLQVGCMVLATRSLFECVTIQVPIGMFDGLNAELARRRIDALDEVYQDITLAVFDSVPFDLANMGFQCECRLVAELQVDTQQRRKFIEGGYFYARDEVLQSLGVWPEDYPLAHNGLRWVPPAQ
;
A
#
# COMPACT_ATOMS: atom_id res chain seq x y z
N GLN A 1 9.28 -12.84 -8.61
CA GLN A 1 8.71 -11.50 -8.41
C GLN A 1 7.86 -11.47 -7.14
N TRP A 2 6.72 -12.14 -7.11
CA TRP A 2 5.82 -12.24 -5.94
C TRP A 2 6.48 -12.58 -4.61
N GLN A 3 7.36 -13.58 -4.57
CA GLN A 3 8.11 -13.89 -3.35
C GLN A 3 8.92 -12.69 -2.85
N ARG A 4 9.57 -11.93 -3.73
CA ARG A 4 10.33 -10.73 -3.35
C ARG A 4 9.42 -9.63 -2.83
N ILE A 5 8.27 -9.39 -3.47
CA ILE A 5 7.30 -8.39 -3.02
C ILE A 5 6.84 -8.71 -1.59
N ILE A 6 6.37 -9.95 -1.38
CA ILE A 6 5.82 -10.37 -0.08
C ILE A 6 6.91 -10.44 0.99
N GLU A 7 8.11 -10.93 0.67
CA GLU A 7 9.23 -10.90 1.60
C GLU A 7 9.67 -9.47 1.94
N THR A 8 9.64 -8.54 0.98
CA THR A 8 10.01 -7.14 1.24
C THR A 8 9.03 -6.49 2.21
N ILE A 9 7.73 -6.74 2.05
CA ILE A 9 6.70 -6.24 2.97
C ILE A 9 6.89 -6.83 4.37
N TRP A 10 7.01 -8.15 4.49
CA TRP A 10 7.10 -8.80 5.80
C TRP A 10 8.44 -8.60 6.52
N ARG A 11 9.51 -8.26 5.78
CA ARG A 11 10.81 -7.92 6.35
C ARG A 11 11.00 -6.42 6.57
N HIS A 12 9.99 -5.59 6.27
CA HIS A 12 10.05 -4.17 6.52
C HIS A 12 10.09 -3.90 8.03
N ASP A 13 10.98 -3.02 8.49
CA ASP A 13 11.23 -2.79 9.93
C ASP A 13 9.98 -2.30 10.70
N ALA A 14 9.07 -1.62 10.00
CA ALA A 14 7.81 -1.15 10.56
C ALA A 14 6.74 -2.25 10.74
N ILE A 15 6.91 -3.42 10.12
CA ILE A 15 5.95 -4.53 10.12
C ILE A 15 6.48 -5.66 11.02
N SER A 16 5.60 -6.22 11.84
CA SER A 16 5.84 -7.48 12.54
C SER A 16 4.82 -8.54 12.10
N GLY A 17 5.33 -9.73 11.79
CA GLY A 17 4.53 -10.86 11.31
C GLY A 17 5.28 -11.66 10.24
N PRO A 18 4.57 -12.50 9.46
CA PRO A 18 3.14 -12.76 9.56
C PRO A 18 2.79 -13.55 10.83
N PHE A 19 1.56 -13.39 11.31
CA PHE A 19 1.01 -14.06 12.48
C PHE A 19 -0.02 -15.13 12.09
N ALA A 20 -0.19 -16.13 12.95
CA ALA A 20 -1.18 -17.19 12.79
C ALA A 20 -2.62 -16.66 12.78
N GLU A 21 -2.88 -15.66 13.62
CA GLU A 21 -4.19 -15.02 13.77
C GLU A 21 -4.10 -13.50 13.64
N ARG A 22 -5.26 -12.84 13.63
CA ARG A 22 -5.34 -11.38 13.66
C ARG A 22 -4.69 -10.85 14.92
N PHE A 23 -3.82 -9.85 14.77
CA PHE A 23 -3.21 -9.18 15.91
C PHE A 23 -4.25 -8.48 16.77
N ILE A 24 -4.13 -8.65 18.09
CA ILE A 24 -4.93 -7.97 19.10
C ILE A 24 -3.96 -7.08 19.91
N PRO A 25 -4.20 -5.76 20.03
CA PRO A 25 -3.33 -4.89 20.80
C PRO A 25 -3.08 -5.40 22.23
N GLY A 26 -1.80 -5.47 22.61
CA GLY A 26 -1.37 -5.96 23.93
C GLY A 26 -1.14 -7.47 24.02
N THR A 27 -1.34 -8.24 22.95
CA THR A 27 -0.96 -9.66 22.88
C THR A 27 0.34 -9.85 22.10
N ALA A 28 1.07 -10.92 22.41
CA ALA A 28 2.18 -11.36 21.56
C ALA A 28 1.60 -12.15 20.38
N GLY A 29 1.90 -11.72 19.15
CA GLY A 29 1.54 -12.47 17.94
C GLY A 29 2.38 -13.73 17.79
N GLU A 30 1.76 -14.85 17.43
CA GLU A 30 2.48 -16.08 17.09
C GLU A 30 2.95 -16.02 15.63
N ALA A 31 4.26 -15.94 15.42
CA ALA A 31 4.84 -15.82 14.08
C ALA A 31 4.68 -17.12 13.28
N VAL A 32 4.31 -16.99 12.02
CA VAL A 32 4.21 -18.08 11.05
C VAL A 32 5.12 -17.81 9.85
N SER A 33 5.27 -18.81 8.97
CA SER A 33 6.05 -18.64 7.76
C SER A 33 5.37 -17.67 6.78
N ILE A 34 6.19 -16.87 6.09
CA ILE A 34 5.75 -16.08 4.95
C ILE A 34 5.28 -17.02 3.85
N GLN A 35 4.08 -16.76 3.33
CA GLN A 35 3.46 -17.53 2.27
C GLN A 35 3.23 -16.65 1.06
N VAL A 36 3.30 -17.24 -0.14
CA VAL A 36 3.09 -16.54 -1.40
C VAL A 36 1.90 -17.21 -2.09
N PRO A 37 0.90 -16.45 -2.57
CA PRO A 37 -0.25 -17.04 -3.25
C PRO A 37 0.19 -17.83 -4.49
N ALA A 38 -0.47 -18.97 -4.71
CA ALA A 38 -0.37 -19.70 -5.97
C ALA A 38 -0.89 -18.83 -7.13
N PRO A 39 -0.53 -19.12 -8.40
CA PRO A 39 -1.19 -18.48 -9.53
C PRO A 39 -2.71 -18.67 -9.44
N THR A 40 -3.47 -17.63 -9.77
CA THR A 40 -4.94 -17.55 -9.70
C THR A 40 -5.54 -17.59 -8.29
N ASP A 41 -4.74 -17.38 -7.26
CA ASP A 41 -5.15 -17.45 -5.86
C ASP A 41 -5.03 -16.11 -5.13
N ALA A 42 -5.71 -16.00 -3.99
CA ALA A 42 -5.61 -14.87 -3.08
C ALA A 42 -5.27 -15.37 -1.67
N LEU A 43 -4.29 -14.73 -1.04
CA LEU A 43 -3.81 -15.10 0.28
C LEU A 43 -3.81 -13.88 1.20
N ALA A 44 -4.42 -14.03 2.38
CA ALA A 44 -4.36 -13.05 3.45
C ALA A 44 -3.43 -13.56 4.56
N GLN A 45 -2.47 -12.72 4.96
CA GLN A 45 -1.64 -12.95 6.14
C GLN A 45 -1.76 -11.75 7.10
N TYR A 46 -1.74 -12.03 8.41
CA TYR A 46 -1.98 -11.02 9.43
C TYR A 46 -0.68 -10.56 10.07
N GLY A 47 -0.65 -9.34 10.59
CA GLY A 47 0.53 -8.77 11.20
C GLY A 47 0.18 -7.58 12.07
N SER A 48 1.19 -6.80 12.38
CA SER A 48 1.03 -5.50 13.01
C SER A 48 2.00 -4.48 12.44
N ILE A 49 1.62 -3.21 12.52
CA ILE A 49 2.45 -2.07 12.15
C ILE A 49 2.69 -1.22 13.39
N CYS A 50 3.94 -0.78 13.58
CA CYS A 50 4.27 0.20 14.59
C CYS A 50 4.02 1.61 14.05
N VAL A 51 3.10 2.34 14.68
CA VAL A 51 2.72 3.71 14.34
C VAL A 51 3.01 4.62 15.53
N GLY A 52 4.24 5.14 15.58
CA GLY A 52 4.76 5.87 16.74
C GLY A 52 4.90 4.94 17.95
N SER A 53 4.11 5.17 19.00
CA SER A 53 4.09 4.31 20.21
C SER A 53 2.96 3.27 20.20
N LEU A 54 2.13 3.25 19.17
CA LEU A 54 0.97 2.37 19.05
C LEU A 54 1.29 1.23 18.09
N GLN A 55 0.96 0.01 18.46
CA GLN A 55 1.02 -1.14 17.56
C GLN A 55 -0.40 -1.46 17.10
N VAL A 56 -0.66 -1.36 15.80
CA VAL A 56 -1.97 -1.62 15.20
C VAL A 56 -1.94 -2.90 14.39
N GLY A 57 -3.04 -3.67 14.41
CA GLY A 57 -3.13 -4.87 13.60
C GLY A 57 -3.29 -4.53 12.11
N CYS A 58 -2.61 -5.28 11.26
CA CYS A 58 -2.73 -5.16 9.81
C CYS A 58 -3.01 -6.51 9.14
N MET A 59 -3.48 -6.45 7.90
CA MET A 59 -3.64 -7.59 7.00
C MET A 59 -2.94 -7.27 5.69
N VAL A 60 -2.09 -8.18 5.23
CA VAL A 60 -1.50 -8.15 3.89
C VAL A 60 -2.30 -9.12 3.03
N LEU A 61 -3.04 -8.60 2.06
CA LEU A 61 -3.78 -9.37 1.07
C LEU A 61 -3.01 -9.37 -0.24
N ALA A 62 -2.61 -10.55 -0.69
CA ALA A 62 -1.90 -10.76 -1.95
C ALA A 62 -2.80 -11.51 -2.91
N THR A 63 -3.20 -10.87 -4.00
CA THR A 63 -4.04 -11.46 -5.05
C THR A 63 -3.20 -11.65 -6.30
N ARG A 64 -2.95 -12.92 -6.66
CA ARG A 64 -2.19 -13.29 -7.85
C ARG A 64 -3.15 -13.84 -8.91
N SER A 65 -4.02 -12.98 -9.42
CA SER A 65 -5.00 -13.33 -10.45
C SER A 65 -4.68 -12.62 -11.78
N LEU A 66 -5.67 -12.48 -12.67
CA LEU A 66 -5.58 -11.53 -13.79
C LEU A 66 -5.29 -10.10 -13.28
N PHE A 67 -5.76 -9.79 -12.07
CA PHE A 67 -5.41 -8.61 -11.30
C PHE A 67 -4.32 -9.02 -10.30
N GLU A 68 -3.08 -8.64 -10.58
CA GLU A 68 -1.95 -8.80 -9.68
C GLU A 68 -1.90 -7.60 -8.73
N CYS A 69 -2.19 -7.79 -7.45
CA CYS A 69 -2.15 -6.71 -6.46
C CYS A 69 -1.76 -7.20 -5.06
N VAL A 70 -1.06 -6.33 -4.33
CA VAL A 70 -0.87 -6.47 -2.88
C VAL A 70 -1.50 -5.27 -2.19
N THR A 71 -2.27 -5.53 -1.13
CA THR A 71 -2.91 -4.51 -0.31
C THR A 71 -2.54 -4.72 1.14
N ILE A 72 -2.12 -3.65 1.82
CA ILE A 72 -1.93 -3.64 3.27
C ILE A 72 -3.11 -2.88 3.87
N GLN A 73 -3.82 -3.50 4.80
CA GLN A 73 -5.04 -2.95 5.40
C GLN A 73 -4.91 -2.89 6.92
N VAL A 74 -5.17 -1.72 7.50
CA VAL A 74 -5.34 -1.54 8.95
C VAL A 74 -6.82 -1.23 9.21
N PRO A 75 -7.55 -2.07 9.98
CA PRO A 75 -8.94 -1.80 10.32
C PRO A 75 -9.07 -0.51 11.12
N ILE A 76 -10.04 0.35 10.78
CA ILE A 76 -10.22 1.65 11.44
C ILE A 76 -10.46 1.53 12.96
N GLY A 77 -11.09 0.43 13.39
CA GLY A 77 -11.32 0.14 14.81
C GLY A 77 -10.04 -0.04 15.64
N MET A 78 -8.87 -0.19 15.00
CA MET A 78 -7.57 -0.17 15.70
C MET A 78 -7.25 1.20 16.31
N PHE A 79 -7.96 2.25 15.90
CA PHE A 79 -7.82 3.61 16.43
C PHE A 79 -8.98 3.99 17.37
N ASP A 80 -9.87 3.05 17.71
CA ASP A 80 -10.97 3.29 18.63
C ASP A 80 -10.46 3.68 20.03
N GLY A 81 -11.14 4.63 20.67
CA GLY A 81 -10.74 5.15 21.99
C GLY A 81 -9.68 6.26 21.95
N LEU A 82 -9.10 6.54 20.78
CA LEU A 82 -8.28 7.75 20.59
C LEU A 82 -9.19 8.97 20.41
N ASN A 83 -8.75 10.13 20.91
CA ASN A 83 -9.40 11.39 20.53
C ASN A 83 -9.09 11.73 19.05
N ALA A 84 -9.90 12.59 18.45
CA ALA A 84 -9.82 12.91 17.02
C ALA A 84 -8.44 13.44 16.57
N GLU A 85 -7.81 14.29 17.39
CA GLU A 85 -6.49 14.84 17.08
C GLU A 85 -5.41 13.76 17.08
N LEU A 86 -5.42 12.90 18.10
CA LEU A 86 -4.46 11.80 18.20
C LEU A 86 -4.71 10.76 17.10
N ALA A 87 -5.97 10.42 16.81
CA ALA A 87 -6.31 9.52 15.71
C ALA A 87 -5.79 10.05 14.37
N ARG A 88 -5.99 11.35 14.08
CA ARG A 88 -5.46 11.98 12.87
C ARG A 88 -3.93 11.89 12.79
N ARG A 89 -3.22 12.27 13.86
CA ARG A 89 -1.75 12.16 13.90
C ARG A 89 -1.25 10.72 13.71
N ARG A 90 -2.03 9.72 14.14
CA ARG A 90 -1.68 8.30 13.93
C ARG A 90 -1.96 7.85 12.50
N ILE A 91 -3.03 8.33 11.88
CA ILE A 91 -3.30 8.08 10.46
C ILE A 91 -2.19 8.70 9.60
N ASP A 92 -1.82 9.97 9.86
CA ASP A 92 -0.73 10.63 9.13
C ASP A 92 0.60 9.85 9.27
N ALA A 93 0.92 9.37 10.48
CA ALA A 93 2.12 8.55 10.70
C ALA A 93 2.03 7.15 10.03
N LEU A 94 0.82 6.61 9.86
CA LEU A 94 0.62 5.36 9.13
C LEU A 94 0.82 5.55 7.62
N ASP A 95 0.42 6.70 7.07
CA ASP A 95 0.66 7.03 5.66
C ASP A 95 2.16 7.12 5.35
N GLU A 96 2.97 7.67 6.27
CA GLU A 96 4.44 7.67 6.16
C GLU A 96 5.01 6.24 6.12
N VAL A 97 4.48 5.33 6.94
CA VAL A 97 4.91 3.92 6.92
C VAL A 97 4.50 3.24 5.61
N TYR A 98 3.29 3.49 5.10
CA TYR A 98 2.86 2.96 3.80
C TYR A 98 3.69 3.50 2.65
N GLN A 99 4.11 4.76 2.71
CA GLN A 99 5.03 5.34 1.75
C GLN A 99 6.34 4.57 1.73
N ASP A 100 6.96 4.38 2.90
CA ASP A 100 8.25 3.70 3.04
C ASP A 100 8.18 2.26 2.50
N ILE A 101 7.15 1.51 2.89
CA ILE A 101 6.93 0.14 2.38
C ILE A 101 6.76 0.13 0.86
N THR A 102 5.98 1.08 0.31
CA THR A 102 5.72 1.16 -1.14
C THR A 102 7.02 1.39 -1.92
N LEU A 103 7.88 2.29 -1.43
CA LEU A 103 9.17 2.57 -2.04
C LEU A 103 10.14 1.39 -1.90
N ALA A 104 10.18 0.73 -0.74
CA ALA A 104 10.98 -0.48 -0.54
C ALA A 104 10.57 -1.61 -1.50
N VAL A 105 9.26 -1.80 -1.69
CA VAL A 105 8.74 -2.75 -2.69
C VAL A 105 9.16 -2.36 -4.09
N PHE A 106 9.04 -1.07 -4.46
CA PHE A 106 9.47 -0.58 -5.77
C PHE A 106 10.95 -0.87 -6.05
N ASP A 107 11.83 -0.66 -5.07
CA ASP A 107 13.27 -0.95 -5.23
C ASP A 107 13.53 -2.45 -5.42
N SER A 108 12.72 -3.32 -4.80
CA SER A 108 12.85 -4.77 -4.94
C SER A 108 12.29 -5.31 -6.27
N VAL A 109 11.18 -4.71 -6.73
CA VAL A 109 10.39 -5.07 -7.89
C VAL A 109 9.72 -3.80 -8.41
N PRO A 110 10.29 -3.15 -9.43
CA PRO A 110 9.71 -1.92 -9.94
C PRO A 110 8.33 -2.18 -10.56
N PHE A 111 7.34 -1.39 -10.14
CA PHE A 111 5.98 -1.36 -10.69
C PHE A 111 5.75 -0.07 -11.48
N ASP A 112 4.70 -0.07 -12.29
CA ASP A 112 4.33 1.08 -13.12
C ASP A 112 3.49 2.13 -12.35
N LEU A 113 2.67 1.64 -11.41
CA LEU A 113 1.73 2.43 -10.63
C LEU A 113 1.58 1.84 -9.22
N ALA A 114 1.63 2.67 -8.19
CA ALA A 114 1.21 2.29 -6.84
C ALA A 114 0.29 3.35 -6.24
N ASN A 115 -0.91 2.93 -5.88
CA ASN A 115 -1.90 3.75 -5.20
C ASN A 115 -1.73 3.63 -3.68
N MET A 116 -1.80 4.76 -2.98
CA MET A 116 -1.68 4.84 -1.53
C MET A 116 -2.92 5.48 -0.92
N GLY A 117 -3.13 5.26 0.37
CA GLY A 117 -4.18 5.95 1.13
C GLY A 117 -5.29 5.03 1.62
N PHE A 118 -6.11 5.60 2.51
CA PHE A 118 -7.17 4.89 3.19
C PHE A 118 -8.30 4.53 2.21
N GLN A 119 -8.72 3.26 2.18
CA GLN A 119 -9.75 2.74 1.26
C GLN A 119 -9.44 2.86 -0.24
N CYS A 120 -8.16 2.97 -0.60
CA CYS A 120 -7.75 2.94 -1.99
C CYS A 120 -7.90 1.53 -2.59
N GLU A 121 -8.54 1.47 -3.76
CA GLU A 121 -8.62 0.24 -4.56
C GLU A 121 -7.39 0.10 -5.45
N CYS A 122 -7.01 -1.14 -5.76
CA CYS A 122 -6.04 -1.43 -6.81
C CYS A 122 -6.60 -0.95 -8.17
N ARG A 123 -5.76 -0.32 -8.98
CA ARG A 123 -6.10 0.13 -10.34
C ARG A 123 -5.05 -0.39 -11.32
N LEU A 124 -5.49 -0.97 -12.43
CA LEU A 124 -4.58 -1.33 -13.51
C LEU A 124 -4.44 -0.16 -14.48
N VAL A 125 -3.20 0.12 -14.92
CA VAL A 125 -2.93 1.17 -15.91
C VAL A 125 -3.74 0.94 -17.20
N ALA A 126 -3.84 -0.31 -17.66
CA ALA A 126 -4.63 -0.66 -18.85
C ALA A 126 -6.14 -0.36 -18.70
N GLU A 127 -6.70 -0.53 -17.50
CA GLU A 127 -8.11 -0.19 -17.23
C GLU A 127 -8.32 1.33 -17.26
N LEU A 128 -7.41 2.08 -16.62
CA LEU A 128 -7.44 3.53 -16.63
C LEU A 128 -7.24 4.09 -18.06
N GLN A 129 -6.49 3.42 -18.93
CA GLN A 129 -6.33 3.86 -20.32
C GLN A 129 -7.66 3.75 -21.11
N VAL A 130 -8.48 2.74 -20.85
CA VAL A 130 -9.74 2.52 -21.58
C VAL A 130 -10.94 3.25 -20.96
N ASP A 131 -11.01 3.37 -19.63
CA ASP A 131 -12.08 4.06 -18.94
C ASP A 131 -11.69 5.51 -18.60
N THR A 132 -12.15 6.45 -19.44
CA THR A 132 -11.87 7.87 -19.27
C THR A 132 -12.45 8.45 -17.98
N GLN A 133 -13.61 7.95 -17.52
CA GLN A 133 -14.25 8.46 -16.30
C GLN A 133 -13.48 7.99 -15.07
N GLN A 134 -13.09 6.71 -15.03
CA GLN A 134 -12.30 6.16 -13.94
C GLN A 134 -10.91 6.79 -13.89
N ARG A 135 -10.25 6.97 -15.05
CA ARG A 135 -8.97 7.68 -15.16
C ARG A 135 -9.03 9.08 -14.60
N ARG A 136 -10.05 9.85 -15.00
CA ARG A 136 -10.24 11.21 -14.50
C ARG A 136 -10.38 11.24 -12.97
N LYS A 137 -11.23 10.38 -12.42
CA LYS A 137 -11.41 10.25 -10.96
C LYS A 137 -10.12 9.85 -10.24
N PHE A 138 -9.33 8.95 -10.85
CA PHE A 138 -8.07 8.49 -10.29
C PHE A 138 -7.03 9.62 -10.25
N ILE A 139 -6.86 10.35 -11.36
CA ILE A 139 -5.93 11.50 -11.44
C ILE A 139 -6.37 12.61 -10.49
N GLU A 140 -7.66 12.95 -10.47
CA GLU A 140 -8.23 13.97 -9.57
C GLU A 140 -8.12 13.56 -8.09
N GLY A 141 -8.21 12.26 -7.79
CA GLY A 141 -8.05 11.74 -6.43
C GLY A 141 -6.59 11.78 -5.93
N GLY A 142 -5.63 11.65 -6.84
CA GLY A 142 -4.20 11.63 -6.50
C GLY A 142 -3.83 10.46 -5.58
N TYR A 143 -2.86 10.67 -4.70
CA TYR A 143 -2.29 9.67 -3.78
C TYR A 143 -1.61 8.47 -4.47
N PHE A 144 -0.84 8.69 -5.53
CA PHE A 144 -0.15 7.58 -6.18
C PHE A 144 1.25 7.92 -6.69
N TYR A 145 2.07 6.88 -6.80
CA TYR A 145 3.35 6.89 -7.49
C TYR A 145 3.20 6.32 -8.90
N ALA A 146 3.80 6.99 -9.88
CA ALA A 146 3.85 6.50 -11.25
C ALA A 146 5.16 6.87 -11.94
N ARG A 147 5.54 6.09 -12.95
CA ARG A 147 6.63 6.45 -13.87
C ARG A 147 6.17 7.48 -14.90
N ASP A 148 7.11 8.21 -15.48
CA ASP A 148 6.85 9.23 -16.51
C ASP A 148 6.05 8.64 -17.70
N GLU A 149 6.38 7.44 -18.16
CA GLU A 149 5.67 6.78 -19.26
C GLU A 149 4.19 6.50 -18.92
N VAL A 150 3.94 6.13 -17.66
CA VAL A 150 2.59 5.84 -17.17
C VAL A 150 1.78 7.12 -17.07
N LEU A 151 2.34 8.18 -16.49
CA LEU A 151 1.69 9.50 -16.42
C LEU A 151 1.33 10.00 -17.81
N GLN A 152 2.28 9.96 -18.75
CA GLN A 152 2.03 10.36 -20.14
C GLN A 152 0.92 9.53 -20.78
N SER A 153 0.91 8.21 -20.57
CA SER A 153 -0.14 7.33 -21.09
C SER A 153 -1.53 7.63 -20.51
N LEU A 154 -1.58 8.23 -19.32
CA LEU A 154 -2.81 8.67 -18.65
C LEU A 154 -3.18 10.12 -18.99
N GLY A 155 -2.40 10.80 -19.84
CA GLY A 155 -2.63 12.20 -20.23
C GLY A 155 -2.22 13.20 -19.15
N VAL A 156 -1.29 12.82 -18.28
CA VAL A 156 -0.72 13.65 -17.21
C VAL A 156 0.71 14.02 -17.58
N TRP A 157 1.08 15.29 -17.43
CA TRP A 157 2.45 15.74 -17.72
C TRP A 157 3.38 15.45 -16.54
N PRO A 158 4.44 14.64 -16.72
CA PRO A 158 5.32 14.28 -15.61
C PRO A 158 5.99 15.50 -14.95
N GLU A 159 6.35 16.51 -15.73
CA GLU A 159 6.95 17.76 -15.28
C GLU A 159 6.13 18.55 -14.24
N ASP A 160 4.82 18.31 -14.15
CA ASP A 160 3.95 18.94 -13.14
C ASP A 160 4.17 18.35 -11.73
N TYR A 161 4.87 17.22 -11.62
CA TYR A 161 5.01 16.46 -10.39
C TYR A 161 6.48 16.25 -10.01
N PRO A 162 6.83 16.33 -8.71
CA PRO A 162 8.19 16.13 -8.26
C PRO A 162 8.62 14.67 -8.44
N LEU A 163 9.89 14.47 -8.81
CA LEU A 163 10.53 13.16 -8.73
C LEU A 163 10.68 12.80 -7.25
N ALA A 164 10.08 11.68 -6.85
CA ALA A 164 10.07 11.24 -5.46
C ALA A 164 11.14 10.19 -5.17
N HIS A 165 11.27 9.18 -6.03
CA HIS A 165 12.20 8.07 -5.79
C HIS A 165 12.49 7.28 -7.07
N ASN A 166 13.76 7.07 -7.44
CA ASN A 166 14.19 6.15 -8.50
C ASN A 166 13.31 6.11 -9.78
N GLY A 167 12.95 7.27 -10.34
CA GLY A 167 12.13 7.35 -11.56
C GLY A 167 10.61 7.36 -11.34
N LEU A 168 10.15 7.26 -10.09
CA LEU A 168 8.76 7.51 -9.70
C LEU A 168 8.53 8.98 -9.39
N ARG A 169 7.39 9.49 -9.84
CA ARG A 169 6.84 10.78 -9.44
C ARG A 169 5.68 10.59 -8.49
N TRP A 170 5.57 11.52 -7.55
CA TRP A 170 4.46 11.56 -6.61
C TRP A 170 3.35 12.46 -7.13
N VAL A 171 2.15 11.90 -7.30
CA VAL A 171 0.93 12.65 -7.60
C VAL A 171 0.16 12.86 -6.29
N PRO A 172 0.23 14.06 -5.68
CA PRO A 172 -0.46 14.34 -4.43
C PRO A 172 -1.98 14.36 -4.64
N PRO A 173 -2.79 14.22 -3.58
CA PRO A 173 -4.22 14.50 -3.65
C PRO A 173 -4.52 15.90 -4.16
N ALA A 174 -5.64 16.05 -4.88
CA ALA A 174 -6.19 17.38 -5.15
C ALA A 174 -6.60 18.07 -3.84
N GLN A 175 -6.24 19.34 -3.71
CA GLN A 175 -6.65 20.22 -2.60
C GLN A 175 -8.10 20.68 -2.74
#